data_AF-A0A662VVM9-F1
#
_entry.id   AF-A0A662VVM9-F1
#
_cell.length_a   1.000
_cell.length_b   1.000
_cell.length_c   1.000
_cell.angle_alpha   90.00
_cell.angle_beta   90.00
_cell.angle_gamma   90.00
#
_symmetry.space_group_name_H-M   'P 1'
#
loop_
_entity.id
_entity.type
_entity.pdbx_description
1 polymer ?
#
loop_
_entity_poly.entity_id
_entity_poly.type
_entity_poly.pdbx_seq_one_letter_code
_entity_poly.pdbx_strand_id
1 'polypeptide(L)'
;MKKWAPKFLALATVCFLVGVGIGSIGYHYFSQTSIGSTMAVYGGFTQGNTSTNWQSTKMEPTKEMVEKIVFYEDGKQEIIDSKSEEGKALASLLTRKLHELNLQARCVFSEEDIQKIKQKDKVIELIFKKPIDITISQWVEPEERYHIPIDEKGYRILKDVKNALFILENNLGLEGHILLGREVGYSCWAIQQEGSKEIDKTWIGGINKIFLKSQLKRN
;
A
#
# COMPACT_ATOMS: atom_id res chain seq x y z
N MET A 1 59.44 31.50 -10.13
CA MET A 1 58.32 31.43 -9.16
C MET A 1 57.29 32.50 -9.50
N LYS A 2 56.11 32.12 -10.00
CA LYS A 2 54.95 33.00 -10.13
C LYS A 2 53.72 32.20 -9.70
N LYS A 3 53.14 32.64 -8.58
CA LYS A 3 52.02 32.02 -7.86
C LYS A 3 50.74 32.14 -8.69
N TRP A 4 50.22 31.02 -9.19
CA TRP A 4 48.94 30.99 -9.90
C TRP A 4 48.01 29.95 -9.26
N ALA A 5 47.50 30.27 -8.07
CA ALA A 5 46.34 29.61 -7.48
C ALA A 5 45.86 30.43 -6.27
N PRO A 6 44.88 31.31 -6.46
CA PRO A 6 43.88 31.43 -5.39
C PRO A 6 42.43 31.55 -5.88
N LYS A 7 42.18 31.72 -7.19
CA LYS A 7 40.84 32.08 -7.68
C LYS A 7 39.92 30.89 -7.97
N PHE A 8 40.47 29.71 -8.28
CA PHE A 8 39.65 28.51 -8.53
C PHE A 8 39.24 27.75 -7.26
N LEU A 9 40.00 27.90 -6.16
CA LEU A 9 39.67 27.24 -4.90
C LEU A 9 38.43 27.86 -4.24
N ALA A 10 38.25 29.18 -4.36
CA ALA A 10 37.14 29.91 -3.75
C ALA A 10 35.77 29.58 -4.37
N LEU A 11 35.73 29.27 -5.68
CA LEU A 11 34.46 28.96 -6.35
C LEU A 11 33.93 27.57 -5.99
N ALA A 12 34.82 26.59 -5.79
CA ALA A 12 34.46 25.24 -5.37
C ALA A 12 33.93 25.20 -3.92
N THR A 13 34.40 26.09 -3.04
CA THR A 13 33.92 26.17 -1.65
C THR A 13 32.52 26.74 -1.55
N VAL A 14 32.15 27.68 -2.43
CA VAL A 14 30.80 28.28 -2.43
C VAL A 14 29.74 27.30 -2.93
N CYS A 15 30.05 26.46 -3.94
CA CYS A 15 29.12 25.42 -4.39
C CYS A 15 28.92 24.30 -3.35
N PHE A 16 29.95 23.94 -2.57
CA PHE A 16 29.81 22.96 -1.50
C PHE A 16 28.96 23.48 -0.33
N LEU A 17 29.02 24.78 -0.03
CA LEU A 17 28.22 25.36 1.06
C LEU A 17 26.74 25.54 0.70
N VAL A 18 26.39 25.74 -0.57
CA VAL A 18 24.98 25.79 -1.01
C VAL A 18 24.40 24.38 -1.24
N GLY A 19 25.21 23.42 -1.70
CA GLY A 19 24.77 22.02 -1.89
C GLY A 19 24.53 21.26 -0.58
N VAL A 20 25.31 21.56 0.47
CA VAL A 20 25.13 20.93 1.80
C VAL A 20 23.97 21.56 2.58
N GLY A 21 23.61 22.83 2.31
CA GLY A 21 22.52 23.53 3.01
C GLY A 21 21.10 23.04 2.68
N ILE A 22 20.89 22.40 1.54
CA ILE A 22 19.56 21.87 1.14
C ILE A 22 19.45 20.36 1.43
N GLY A 23 20.57 19.63 1.43
CA GLY A 23 20.60 18.20 1.76
C GLY A 23 20.33 17.87 3.24
N SER A 24 20.54 18.82 4.15
CA SER A 24 20.38 18.59 5.60
C SER A 24 18.97 18.88 6.12
N ILE A 25 18.14 19.68 5.44
CA ILE A 25 16.75 19.92 5.88
C ILE A 25 15.85 18.72 5.56
N GLY A 26 16.14 17.97 4.48
CA GLY A 26 15.44 16.71 4.19
C GLY A 26 15.80 15.57 5.15
N TYR A 27 17.04 15.53 5.66
CA TYR A 27 17.49 14.46 6.55
C TYR A 27 17.05 14.65 8.01
N HIS A 28 16.90 15.89 8.46
CA HIS A 28 16.44 16.17 9.83
C HIS A 28 14.93 16.00 10.04
N TYR A 29 14.12 15.90 8.98
CA TYR A 29 12.71 15.53 9.12
C TYR A 29 12.47 14.01 9.13
N PHE A 30 13.44 13.21 8.68
CA PHE A 30 13.28 11.76 8.49
C PHE A 30 13.97 10.90 9.57
N SER A 31 14.74 11.50 10.48
CA SER A 31 15.52 10.76 11.49
C SER A 31 15.00 10.88 12.93
N GLN A 32 13.77 11.34 13.13
CA GLN A 32 13.18 11.48 14.46
C GLN A 32 11.80 10.80 14.58
N THR A 33 11.79 9.48 14.38
CA THR A 33 10.83 8.57 15.02
C THR A 33 11.55 7.31 15.47
N SER A 34 12.55 7.50 16.35
CA SER A 34 12.92 6.48 17.30
C SER A 34 11.70 6.17 18.17
N ILE A 35 11.15 4.98 18.00
CA ILE A 35 10.58 4.10 19.04
C ILE A 35 10.15 4.86 20.31
N GLY A 36 8.90 5.29 20.32
CA GLY A 36 8.25 5.92 21.45
C GLY A 36 6.75 5.81 21.27
N SER A 37 6.17 4.75 21.83
CA SER A 37 4.73 4.57 21.92
C SER A 37 4.10 5.72 22.69
N THR A 38 3.61 6.74 22.00
CA THR A 38 2.67 7.70 22.58
C THR A 38 1.35 7.59 21.82
N MET A 39 0.43 6.86 22.45
CA MET A 39 -0.98 6.78 22.06
C MET A 39 -1.54 8.20 21.95
N ALA A 40 -1.92 8.60 20.73
CA ALA A 40 -2.72 9.79 20.54
C ALA A 40 -4.17 9.49 20.99
N VAL A 41 -4.49 9.96 22.19
CA VAL A 41 -5.84 10.07 22.73
C VAL A 41 -6.59 11.09 21.86
N TYR A 42 -7.66 10.65 21.19
CA TYR A 42 -8.64 11.55 20.60
C TYR A 42 -10.01 11.08 21.05
N GLY A 43 -10.71 12.00 21.71
CA GLY A 43 -11.99 11.75 22.35
C GLY A 43 -13.17 12.06 21.43
N GLY A 44 -14.24 11.29 21.63
CA GLY A 44 -15.62 11.78 21.61
C GLY A 44 -16.34 11.90 20.26
N PHE A 45 -17.17 10.89 19.97
CA PHE A 45 -18.59 10.94 19.50
C PHE A 45 -19.00 11.92 18.38
N THR A 46 -19.78 11.55 17.35
CA THR A 46 -21.12 10.91 17.41
C THR A 46 -21.51 10.13 16.14
N GLN A 47 -22.15 8.98 16.39
CA GLN A 47 -23.19 8.28 15.62
C GLN A 47 -23.82 9.02 14.42
N GLY A 48 -23.76 8.39 13.24
CA GLY A 48 -24.48 8.87 12.05
C GLY A 48 -24.38 7.92 10.86
N ASN A 49 -25.34 6.99 10.80
CA ASN A 49 -25.91 6.39 9.58
C ASN A 49 -25.22 5.12 9.06
N THR A 50 -25.69 3.98 9.61
CA THR A 50 -25.76 2.69 8.93
C THR A 50 -26.29 2.89 7.52
N SER A 51 -25.49 2.56 6.52
CA SER A 51 -26.03 2.39 5.18
C SER A 51 -25.39 1.18 4.53
N THR A 52 -26.23 0.16 4.47
CA THR A 52 -26.07 -1.08 3.74
C THR A 52 -26.24 -0.90 2.22
N ASN A 53 -26.44 0.33 1.72
CA ASN A 53 -26.64 0.60 0.28
C ASN A 53 -25.32 0.84 -0.49
N TRP A 54 -24.16 0.82 0.19
CA TRP A 54 -22.87 1.17 -0.44
C TRP A 54 -22.28 0.05 -1.31
N GLN A 55 -22.84 -1.16 -1.22
CA GLN A 55 -22.39 -2.31 -1.99
C GLN A 55 -22.92 -2.31 -3.44
N SER A 56 -23.97 -1.54 -3.74
CA SER A 56 -24.78 -1.67 -4.95
C SER A 56 -24.17 -1.06 -6.23
N THR A 57 -23.17 -0.18 -6.11
CA THR A 57 -22.52 0.54 -7.23
C THR A 57 -21.03 0.24 -7.36
N LYS A 58 -20.51 -0.75 -6.62
CA LYS A 58 -19.14 -1.25 -6.80
C LYS A 58 -19.03 -1.80 -8.22
N MET A 59 -18.33 -1.08 -9.11
CA MET A 59 -17.68 -1.75 -10.22
C MET A 59 -16.67 -2.70 -9.58
N GLU A 60 -17.09 -3.93 -9.28
CA GLU A 60 -16.15 -5.00 -8.96
C GLU A 60 -15.16 -5.06 -10.12
N PRO A 61 -13.84 -4.98 -9.88
CA PRO A 61 -12.89 -5.37 -10.88
C PRO A 61 -13.26 -6.79 -11.26
N THR A 62 -13.76 -6.92 -12.47
CA THR A 62 -14.23 -8.20 -12.97
C THR A 62 -13.03 -9.13 -12.93
N LYS A 63 -13.23 -10.41 -12.65
CA LYS A 63 -12.16 -11.44 -12.65
C LYS A 63 -11.27 -11.35 -13.90
N GLU A 64 -11.80 -10.80 -14.99
CA GLU A 64 -11.15 -10.52 -16.25
C GLU A 64 -10.07 -9.41 -16.21
N MET A 65 -10.01 -8.58 -15.17
CA MET A 65 -9.06 -7.47 -15.02
C MET A 65 -7.75 -7.93 -14.38
N VAL A 66 -7.77 -9.04 -13.65
CA VAL A 66 -6.58 -9.66 -13.05
C VAL A 66 -5.81 -10.42 -14.12
N GLU A 67 -4.53 -10.11 -14.26
CA GLU A 67 -3.62 -10.84 -15.12
C GLU A 67 -3.04 -12.05 -14.38
N LYS A 68 -2.46 -11.79 -13.22
CA LYS A 68 -1.66 -12.76 -12.49
C LYS A 68 -1.82 -12.57 -10.99
N ILE A 69 -1.79 -13.68 -10.26
CA ILE A 69 -1.63 -13.69 -8.81
C ILE A 69 -0.32 -14.39 -8.50
N VAL A 70 0.54 -13.76 -7.72
CA VAL A 70 1.83 -14.32 -7.31
C VAL A 70 1.90 -14.34 -5.81
N PHE A 71 2.15 -15.52 -5.25
CA PHE A 71 2.43 -15.71 -3.84
C PHE A 71 3.95 -15.72 -3.63
N TYR A 72 4.43 -14.98 -2.64
CA TYR A 72 5.83 -14.93 -2.26
C TYR A 72 5.98 -15.35 -0.80
N GLU A 73 6.96 -16.21 -0.53
CA GLU A 73 7.31 -16.67 0.80
C GLU A 73 8.79 -17.09 0.81
N ASP A 74 9.59 -16.55 1.72
CA ASP A 74 11.03 -16.82 1.84
C ASP A 74 11.80 -16.67 0.52
N GLY A 75 11.44 -15.65 -0.27
CA GLY A 75 12.03 -15.36 -1.58
C GLY A 75 11.66 -16.34 -2.69
N LYS A 76 10.81 -17.32 -2.42
CA LYS A 76 10.21 -18.20 -3.44
C LYS A 76 8.96 -17.55 -3.99
N GLN A 77 8.74 -17.72 -5.29
CA GLN A 77 7.53 -17.28 -5.98
C GLN A 77 6.70 -18.48 -6.43
N GLU A 78 5.39 -18.40 -6.20
CA GLU A 78 4.41 -19.34 -6.71
C GLU A 78 3.36 -18.58 -7.52
N ILE A 79 3.23 -18.93 -8.79
CA ILE A 79 2.23 -18.32 -9.68
C ILE A 79 0.93 -19.10 -9.55
N ILE A 80 -0.13 -18.40 -9.14
CA ILE A 80 -1.47 -18.98 -9.05
C ILE A 80 -2.20 -18.67 -10.35
N ASP A 81 -2.67 -19.71 -11.04
CA ASP A 81 -3.46 -19.56 -12.26
C ASP A 81 -4.79 -18.87 -11.93
N SER A 82 -4.98 -17.65 -12.42
CA SER A 82 -6.19 -16.85 -12.23
C SER A 82 -7.44 -17.47 -12.86
N LYS A 83 -7.28 -18.47 -13.75
CA LYS A 83 -8.38 -19.21 -14.37
C LYS A 83 -8.80 -20.46 -13.59
N SER A 84 -7.96 -20.96 -12.69
CA SER A 84 -8.30 -22.05 -11.77
C SER A 84 -9.42 -21.63 -10.82
N GLU A 85 -10.14 -22.60 -10.24
CA GLU A 85 -11.23 -22.29 -9.31
C GLU A 85 -10.72 -21.54 -8.07
N GLU A 86 -9.57 -21.96 -7.56
CA GLU A 86 -8.87 -21.33 -6.44
C GLU A 86 -8.38 -19.92 -6.81
N GLY A 87 -7.78 -19.75 -7.99
CA GLY A 87 -7.33 -18.46 -8.48
C GLY A 87 -8.48 -17.48 -8.68
N LYS A 88 -9.63 -17.94 -9.18
CA LYS A 88 -10.86 -17.13 -9.29
C LYS A 88 -11.38 -16.70 -7.93
N ALA A 89 -11.39 -17.60 -6.96
CA ALA A 89 -11.81 -17.30 -5.59
C ALA A 89 -10.87 -16.27 -4.94
N LEU A 90 -9.57 -16.44 -5.12
CA LEU A 90 -8.56 -15.53 -4.60
C LEU A 90 -8.61 -14.15 -5.27
N ALA A 91 -8.70 -14.10 -6.61
CA ALA A 91 -8.89 -12.86 -7.36
C ALA A 91 -10.08 -12.07 -6.85
N SER A 92 -11.23 -12.73 -6.70
CA SER A 92 -12.46 -12.12 -6.20
C SER A 92 -12.32 -11.60 -4.77
N LEU A 93 -11.70 -12.38 -3.87
CA LEU A 93 -11.47 -11.95 -2.49
C LEU A 93 -10.55 -10.71 -2.41
N LEU A 94 -9.38 -10.77 -3.06
CA LEU A 94 -8.38 -9.70 -3.02
C LEU A 94 -8.95 -8.41 -3.63
N THR A 95 -9.58 -8.54 -4.78
CA THR A 95 -10.24 -7.44 -5.47
C THR A 95 -11.31 -6.78 -4.60
N ARG A 96 -12.16 -7.57 -3.94
CA ARG A 96 -13.17 -7.04 -3.03
C ARG A 96 -12.55 -6.24 -1.89
N LYS A 97 -11.42 -6.72 -1.34
CA LYS A 97 -10.71 -6.05 -0.24
C LYS A 97 -10.14 -4.68 -0.64
N LEU A 98 -9.79 -4.49 -1.91
CA LEU A 98 -9.35 -3.18 -2.40
C LEU A 98 -10.45 -2.11 -2.29
N HIS A 99 -11.73 -2.50 -2.39
CA HIS A 99 -12.84 -1.57 -2.20
C HIS A 99 -13.15 -1.24 -0.74
N GLU A 100 -12.59 -2.02 0.19
CA GLU A 100 -12.81 -1.84 1.62
C GLU A 100 -11.74 -0.93 2.24
N LEU A 101 -10.69 -0.59 1.48
CA LEU A 101 -9.64 0.34 1.93
C LEU A 101 -10.24 1.64 2.43
N ASN A 102 -9.89 2.03 3.65
CA ASN A 102 -10.40 3.23 4.32
C ASN A 102 -9.32 3.96 5.14
N LEU A 103 -8.11 3.42 5.23
CA LEU A 103 -7.01 4.01 6.00
C LEU A 103 -5.77 4.13 5.11
N GLN A 104 -5.25 5.34 4.94
CA GLN A 104 -3.99 5.58 4.23
C GLN A 104 -2.86 5.83 5.22
N ALA A 105 -1.87 4.94 5.29
CA ALA A 105 -0.72 5.20 6.14
C ALA A 105 0.27 6.16 5.45
N ARG A 106 1.01 6.94 6.24
CA ARG A 106 2.07 7.85 5.77
C ARG A 106 3.34 7.10 5.39
N CYS A 107 3.22 6.17 4.45
CA CYS A 107 4.31 5.33 3.97
C CYS A 107 4.33 5.35 2.44
N VAL A 108 5.52 5.48 1.86
CA VAL A 108 5.76 5.36 0.42
C VAL A 108 6.97 4.45 0.21
N PHE A 109 6.82 3.44 -0.64
CA PHE A 109 7.88 2.49 -0.95
C PHE A 109 8.34 2.63 -2.40
N SER A 110 9.65 2.48 -2.60
CA SER A 110 10.25 2.33 -3.93
C SER A 110 10.08 0.90 -4.45
N GLU A 111 10.31 0.69 -5.75
CA GLU A 111 10.35 -0.66 -6.31
C GLU A 111 11.41 -1.53 -5.61
N GLU A 112 12.57 -0.97 -5.26
CA GLU A 112 13.62 -1.69 -4.54
C GLU A 112 13.16 -2.18 -3.16
N ASP A 113 12.37 -1.38 -2.46
CA ASP A 113 11.81 -1.76 -1.17
C ASP A 113 10.78 -2.89 -1.32
N ILE A 114 9.96 -2.83 -2.37
CA ILE A 114 9.02 -3.90 -2.70
C ILE A 114 9.73 -5.21 -3.01
N GLN A 115 10.85 -5.17 -3.75
CA GLN A 115 11.63 -6.38 -4.01
C GLN A 115 12.21 -6.97 -2.72
N LYS A 116 12.67 -6.13 -1.78
CA LYS A 116 13.13 -6.60 -0.46
C LYS A 116 12.00 -7.25 0.35
N ILE A 117 10.80 -6.67 0.31
CA ILE A 117 9.59 -7.23 0.95
C ILE A 117 9.27 -8.60 0.34
N LYS A 118 9.17 -8.71 -0.98
CA LYS A 118 8.90 -9.98 -1.69
C LYS A 118 9.95 -11.06 -1.39
N GLN A 119 11.19 -10.68 -1.09
CA GLN A 119 12.26 -11.63 -0.76
C GLN A 119 12.22 -12.16 0.68
N LYS A 120 11.66 -11.40 1.62
CA LYS A 120 11.77 -11.70 3.06
C LYS A 120 10.45 -12.03 3.73
N ASP A 121 9.36 -11.54 3.18
CA ASP A 121 8.05 -11.54 3.81
C ASP A 121 7.08 -12.43 3.06
N LYS A 122 5.98 -12.77 3.72
CA LYS A 122 4.90 -13.54 3.13
C LYS A 122 3.88 -12.58 2.53
N VAL A 123 3.81 -12.53 1.20
CA VAL A 123 2.99 -11.56 0.49
C VAL A 123 2.27 -12.16 -0.71
N ILE A 124 1.13 -11.58 -1.08
CA ILE A 124 0.46 -11.88 -2.35
C ILE A 124 0.43 -10.64 -3.20
N GLU A 125 0.89 -10.77 -4.44
CA GLU A 125 0.80 -9.72 -5.44
C GLU A 125 -0.35 -10.02 -6.40
N LEU A 126 -1.27 -9.08 -6.51
CA LEU A 126 -2.32 -9.05 -7.51
C LEU A 126 -1.90 -8.08 -8.63
N ILE A 127 -1.72 -8.60 -9.84
CA ILE A 127 -1.29 -7.81 -11.01
C ILE A 127 -2.47 -7.67 -11.97
N PHE A 128 -2.75 -6.44 -12.40
CA PHE A 128 -3.82 -6.15 -13.35
C PHE A 128 -3.29 -6.13 -14.79
N LYS A 129 -4.12 -6.55 -15.75
CA LYS A 129 -3.76 -6.57 -17.19
C LYS A 129 -3.40 -5.20 -17.75
N LYS A 130 -3.99 -4.16 -17.16
CA LYS A 130 -3.73 -2.74 -17.43
C LYS A 130 -3.93 -1.99 -16.12
N PRO A 131 -3.35 -0.79 -15.95
CA PRO A 131 -3.67 0.05 -14.79
C PRO A 131 -5.18 0.26 -14.67
N ILE A 132 -5.70 0.23 -13.45
CA ILE A 132 -7.12 0.38 -13.16
C ILE A 132 -7.38 1.44 -12.10
N ASP A 133 -8.55 2.05 -12.17
CA ASP A 133 -9.07 2.89 -11.12
C ASP A 133 -9.80 2.02 -10.09
N ILE A 134 -9.50 2.22 -8.80
CA ILE A 134 -10.09 1.48 -7.69
C ILE A 134 -10.93 2.44 -6.87
N THR A 135 -12.24 2.20 -6.82
CA THR A 135 -13.13 2.87 -5.86
C THR A 135 -12.88 2.31 -4.47
N ILE A 136 -12.66 3.19 -3.48
CA ILE A 136 -12.40 2.79 -2.08
C ILE A 136 -13.54 3.21 -1.16
N SER A 137 -13.45 2.84 0.12
CA SER A 137 -14.45 3.17 1.13
C SER A 137 -14.60 4.69 1.30
N GLN A 138 -15.82 5.14 1.60
CA GLN A 138 -16.10 6.54 1.91
C GLN A 138 -15.76 6.92 3.36
N TRP A 139 -15.54 5.92 4.22
CA TRP A 139 -15.23 6.08 5.65
C TRP A 139 -13.75 6.36 5.92
N VAL A 140 -13.07 7.03 4.99
CA VAL A 140 -11.76 7.62 5.24
C VAL A 140 -11.98 8.90 6.06
N GLU A 141 -11.17 9.13 7.09
CA GLU A 141 -11.26 10.32 7.92
C GLU A 141 -11.14 11.61 7.08
N PRO A 142 -11.87 12.68 7.39
CA PRO A 142 -11.87 13.93 6.62
C PRO A 142 -10.47 14.50 6.32
N GLU A 143 -9.57 14.42 7.29
CA GLU A 143 -8.20 14.93 7.23
C GLU A 143 -7.29 14.09 6.33
N GLU A 144 -7.65 12.82 6.11
CA GLU A 144 -6.88 11.86 5.31
C GLU A 144 -7.40 11.72 3.88
N ARG A 145 -8.59 12.28 3.58
CA ARG A 145 -9.24 12.11 2.27
C ARG A 145 -9.24 13.33 1.37
N TYR A 146 -8.79 14.50 1.83
CA TYR A 146 -8.89 15.74 1.05
C TYR A 146 -8.12 15.68 -0.27
N HIS A 147 -7.01 14.92 -0.32
CA HIS A 147 -6.19 14.73 -1.52
C HIS A 147 -6.64 13.56 -2.40
N ILE A 148 -7.61 12.75 -1.95
CA ILE A 148 -8.09 11.59 -2.72
C ILE A 148 -9.18 12.05 -3.68
N PRO A 149 -9.01 11.89 -5.01
CA PRO A 149 -9.99 12.35 -5.98
C PRO A 149 -11.31 11.59 -5.82
N ILE A 150 -12.41 12.25 -6.19
CA ILE A 150 -13.74 11.66 -6.26
C ILE A 150 -14.19 11.49 -7.72
N ASP A 151 -15.06 10.52 -7.96
CA ASP A 151 -15.76 10.39 -9.24
C ASP A 151 -17.00 11.28 -9.33
N GLU A 152 -17.71 11.18 -10.45
CA GLU A 152 -18.95 11.91 -10.74
C GLU A 152 -20.06 11.62 -9.70
N LYS A 153 -19.98 10.51 -8.97
CA LYS A 153 -20.94 10.10 -7.95
C LYS A 153 -20.46 10.43 -6.54
N GLY A 154 -19.30 11.08 -6.40
CA GLY A 154 -18.71 11.47 -5.13
C GLY A 154 -17.89 10.37 -4.45
N TYR A 155 -17.65 9.22 -5.09
CA TYR A 155 -16.85 8.15 -4.52
C TYR A 155 -15.37 8.41 -4.68
N ARG A 156 -14.61 8.25 -3.59
CA ARG A 156 -13.15 8.25 -3.58
C ARG A 156 -12.55 7.17 -4.50
N ILE A 157 -11.61 7.59 -5.36
CA ILE A 157 -10.92 6.72 -6.33
C ILE A 157 -9.40 6.79 -6.17
N LEU A 158 -8.78 5.62 -6.24
CA LEU A 158 -7.35 5.43 -6.40
C LEU A 158 -7.04 5.16 -7.88
N LYS A 159 -6.44 6.15 -8.55
CA LYS A 159 -6.21 6.11 -10.00
C LYS A 159 -4.98 5.30 -10.41
N ASP A 160 -5.03 4.72 -11.60
CA ASP A 160 -3.90 4.13 -12.32
C ASP A 160 -3.11 3.08 -11.51
N VAL A 161 -3.82 2.25 -10.75
CA VAL A 161 -3.22 1.19 -9.92
C VAL A 161 -2.81 0.03 -10.83
N LYS A 162 -1.51 -0.29 -10.83
CA LYS A 162 -0.89 -1.34 -11.65
C LYS A 162 -0.94 -2.72 -10.98
N ASN A 163 -0.65 -2.75 -9.69
CA ASN A 163 -0.67 -3.95 -8.87
C ASN A 163 -1.00 -3.60 -7.41
N ALA A 164 -1.36 -4.63 -6.64
CA ALA A 164 -1.56 -4.53 -5.20
C ALA A 164 -0.80 -5.65 -4.50
N LEU A 165 0.01 -5.30 -3.51
CA LEU A 165 0.76 -6.24 -2.68
C LEU A 165 0.10 -6.36 -1.30
N PHE A 166 -0.47 -7.51 -1.02
CA PHE A 166 -1.13 -7.85 0.23
C PHE A 166 -0.12 -8.45 1.19
N ILE A 167 0.10 -7.80 2.32
CA ILE A 167 1.09 -8.23 3.31
C ILE A 167 0.44 -9.20 4.29
N LEU A 168 0.81 -10.48 4.21
CA LEU A 168 0.24 -11.54 5.06
C LEU A 168 1.02 -11.72 6.35
N GLU A 169 2.33 -11.60 6.29
CA GLU A 169 3.24 -11.64 7.43
C GLU A 169 4.48 -10.84 7.07
N ASN A 170 4.93 -9.96 7.97
CA ASN A 170 6.07 -9.10 7.70
C ASN A 170 6.75 -8.65 8.99
N ASN A 171 8.08 -8.61 8.97
CA ASN A 171 8.92 -8.28 10.13
C ASN A 171 9.02 -6.77 10.44
N LEU A 172 8.47 -5.91 9.57
CA LEU A 172 8.43 -4.46 9.70
C LEU A 172 7.11 -3.95 10.31
N GLY A 173 6.23 -4.84 10.76
CA GLY A 173 4.93 -4.49 11.34
C GLY A 173 3.86 -4.10 10.31
N LEU A 174 4.08 -4.41 9.02
CA LEU A 174 3.15 -4.08 7.93
C LEU A 174 2.09 -5.16 7.69
N GLU A 175 2.01 -6.18 8.54
CA GLU A 175 0.98 -7.23 8.47
C GLU A 175 -0.43 -6.61 8.37
N GLY A 176 -1.22 -7.03 7.38
CA GLY A 176 -2.56 -6.49 7.15
C GLY A 176 -2.60 -5.21 6.30
N HIS A 177 -1.44 -4.67 5.90
CA HIS A 177 -1.38 -3.58 4.93
C HIS A 177 -1.46 -4.10 3.49
N ILE A 178 -1.89 -3.21 2.61
CA ILE A 178 -1.99 -3.41 1.18
C ILE A 178 -1.22 -2.27 0.50
N LEU A 179 -0.14 -2.62 -0.20
CA LEU A 179 0.68 -1.65 -0.92
C LEU A 179 0.20 -1.55 -2.36
N LEU A 180 -0.23 -0.38 -2.78
CA LEU A 180 -0.75 -0.16 -4.13
C LEU A 180 0.31 0.47 -5.00
N GLY A 181 0.73 -0.24 -6.05
CA GLY A 181 1.75 0.23 -6.98
C GLY A 181 1.15 1.10 -8.08
N ARG A 182 1.74 2.26 -8.27
CA ARG A 182 1.47 3.22 -9.36
C ARG A 182 2.79 3.58 -10.03
N GLU A 183 2.72 4.43 -11.06
CA GLU A 183 3.93 4.87 -11.78
C GLU A 183 4.99 5.52 -10.87
N VAL A 184 4.55 6.21 -9.82
CA VAL A 184 5.43 6.97 -8.91
C VAL A 184 5.90 6.16 -7.68
N GLY A 185 5.56 4.88 -7.58
CA GLY A 185 5.90 4.02 -6.44
C GLY A 185 4.67 3.43 -5.75
N TYR A 186 4.86 2.98 -4.51
CA TYR A 186 3.85 2.23 -3.75
C TYR A 186 3.33 3.01 -2.54
N SER A 187 2.02 3.16 -2.44
CA SER A 187 1.37 3.76 -1.26
C SER A 187 0.87 2.70 -0.29
N CYS A 188 1.02 2.92 1.02
CA CYS A 188 0.39 2.09 2.07
C CYS A 188 -1.11 2.35 2.19
N TRP A 189 -1.87 1.27 2.21
CA TRP A 189 -3.27 1.27 2.61
C TRP A 189 -3.55 0.16 3.61
N ALA A 190 -4.62 0.32 4.37
CA ALA A 190 -5.14 -0.70 5.25
C ALA A 190 -6.68 -0.62 5.29
N ILE A 191 -7.26 -1.68 5.85
CA ILE A 191 -8.68 -1.71 6.22
C ILE A 191 -8.71 -1.54 7.74
N GLN A 192 -9.38 -0.50 8.22
CA GLN A 192 -9.62 -0.23 9.63
C GLN A 192 -10.97 -0.84 10.03
N GLN A 193 -11.00 -1.50 11.18
CA GLN A 193 -12.22 -2.03 11.76
C GLN A 193 -13.19 -0.90 12.13
N GLU A 194 -14.47 -1.07 11.82
CA GLU A 194 -15.50 -0.08 12.12
C GLU A 194 -15.60 0.15 13.64
N GLY A 195 -15.54 1.41 14.07
CA GLY A 195 -15.58 1.79 15.48
C GLY A 195 -14.31 1.50 16.29
N SER A 196 -13.22 1.08 15.63
CA SER A 196 -11.94 0.77 16.27
C SER A 196 -10.77 1.48 15.60
N LYS A 197 -9.64 1.59 16.29
CA LYS A 197 -8.35 2.07 15.73
C LYS A 197 -7.49 0.92 15.17
N GLU A 198 -8.01 -0.30 15.22
CA GLU A 198 -7.28 -1.49 14.82
C GLU A 198 -7.43 -1.78 13.33
N ILE A 199 -6.34 -2.29 12.74
CA ILE A 199 -6.34 -2.80 11.37
C ILE A 199 -7.10 -4.13 11.34
N ASP A 200 -8.05 -4.26 10.41
CA ASP A 200 -8.69 -5.51 10.08
C ASP A 200 -7.70 -6.43 9.36
N LYS A 201 -7.26 -7.48 10.07
CA LYS A 201 -6.41 -8.57 9.57
C LYS A 201 -7.20 -9.84 9.26
N THR A 202 -8.52 -9.86 9.47
CA THR A 202 -9.35 -11.07 9.36
C THR A 202 -9.33 -11.69 7.95
N TRP A 203 -9.09 -10.85 6.93
CA TRP A 203 -9.00 -11.28 5.55
C TRP A 203 -7.76 -12.15 5.26
N ILE A 204 -6.70 -12.06 6.05
CA ILE A 204 -5.49 -12.90 5.95
C ILE A 204 -5.87 -14.37 6.16
N GLY A 205 -6.72 -14.66 7.16
CA GLY A 205 -7.23 -16.02 7.41
C GLY A 205 -8.05 -16.57 6.24
N GLY A 206 -8.82 -15.72 5.56
CA GLY A 206 -9.57 -16.07 4.35
C GLY A 206 -8.65 -16.49 3.19
N ILE A 207 -7.56 -15.76 2.97
CA ILE A 207 -6.53 -16.09 1.99
C ILE A 207 -5.86 -17.42 2.34
N ASN A 208 -5.40 -17.57 3.59
CA ASN A 208 -4.72 -18.79 4.05
C ASN A 208 -5.61 -20.02 3.86
N LYS A 209 -6.93 -19.92 4.10
CA LYS A 209 -7.88 -21.02 3.86
C LYS A 209 -7.96 -21.43 2.39
N ILE A 210 -7.94 -20.47 1.46
CA ILE A 210 -7.95 -20.76 0.01
C ILE A 210 -6.61 -21.39 -0.39
N PHE A 211 -5.50 -20.83 0.09
CA PHE A 211 -4.16 -21.30 -0.25
C PHE A 211 -3.87 -22.71 0.32
N LEU A 212 -4.17 -22.96 1.60
CA LEU A 212 -3.98 -24.28 2.23
C LEU A 212 -4.80 -25.38 1.53
N LYS A 213 -6.03 -25.07 1.11
CA LYS A 213 -6.82 -26.01 0.30
C LYS A 213 -6.16 -26.35 -1.04
N SER A 214 -5.48 -25.39 -1.66
CA SER A 214 -4.75 -25.62 -2.92
C SER A 214 -3.52 -26.51 -2.74
N GLN A 215 -2.82 -26.39 -1.61
CA GLN A 215 -1.65 -27.21 -1.29
C GLN A 215 -2.06 -28.65 -0.99
N LEU A 216 -3.15 -28.86 -0.24
CA LEU A 216 -3.68 -30.19 0.06
C LEU A 216 -4.20 -30.96 -1.17
N LYS A 217 -4.60 -30.28 -2.24
CA LYS A 217 -5.03 -30.93 -3.50
C LYS A 217 -3.85 -31.32 -4.41
N ARG A 218 -2.65 -30.80 -4.14
CA ARG A 218 -1.44 -31.02 -4.96
C ARG A 218 -0.53 -32.13 -4.41
N ASN A 219 -0.79 -32.58 -3.19
CA ASN A 219 -0.15 -33.73 -2.54
C ASN A 219 -1.05 -34.96 -2.65
#